data_AF-A0A0F9EZZ7-F1
#
_entry.id   AF-A0A0F9EZZ7-F1
#
_cell.length_a   1.000
_cell.length_b   1.000
_cell.length_c   1.000
_cell.angle_alpha   90.00
_cell.angle_beta   90.00
_cell.angle_gamma   90.00
#
_symmetry.space_group_name_H-M   'P 1'
#
loop_
_entity.id
_entity.type
_entity.pdbx_description
1 polymer ?
#
loop_
_entity_poly.entity_id
_entity_poly.type
_entity_poly.pdbx_seq_one_letter_code
_entity_poly.pdbx_strand_id
1 'polypeptide(L)'
;AKAAAEAKAAAEAKKVEKIFTQEEANTFAAKHKRTAQEAQKQLATQLQEHKKTAKLSSEEKGELEKQIDDLQKQYMTVEERNRQTSEKASKKHKQELEDAVTDRDSWQQRYTKSTIEAAITKAAATNKAIQADQILAILRPATKLAEKLDEAGKPTGIFESRVDFQDMDKDEKPIMLNLSVNEAVKRMAELPQHGNLFEGGKTGGLGGSGGTNPKTGKIDIAKIAKDPAQYRKLRKEQPELFASK
;
A
#
# COMPACT_ATOMS: atom_id res chain seq x y z
N ALA A 1 24.30 16.61 -99.52
CA ALA A 1 24.88 16.27 -98.19
C ALA A 1 24.95 17.45 -97.22
N LYS A 2 25.20 18.71 -97.66
CA LYS A 2 25.40 19.87 -96.76
C LYS A 2 24.11 20.40 -96.08
N ALA A 3 22.98 20.39 -96.78
CA ALA A 3 21.68 20.83 -96.24
C ALA A 3 21.10 19.90 -95.14
N ALA A 4 21.48 18.61 -95.15
CA ALA A 4 21.06 17.65 -94.13
C ALA A 4 21.89 17.75 -92.83
N ALA A 5 23.13 18.26 -92.92
CA ALA A 5 23.97 18.52 -91.76
C ALA A 5 23.58 19.83 -91.05
N GLU A 6 23.21 20.87 -91.81
CA GLU A 6 22.72 22.14 -91.26
C GLU A 6 21.32 22.00 -90.62
N ALA A 7 20.46 21.15 -91.16
CA ALA A 7 19.16 20.84 -90.55
C ALA A 7 19.28 20.03 -89.24
N LYS A 8 20.30 19.15 -89.11
CA LYS A 8 20.60 18.45 -87.85
C LYS A 8 21.23 19.38 -86.81
N ALA A 9 22.14 20.26 -87.22
CA ALA A 9 22.75 21.24 -86.32
C ALA A 9 21.75 22.30 -85.82
N ALA A 10 20.79 22.71 -86.66
CA ALA A 10 19.70 23.60 -86.25
C ALA A 10 18.63 22.92 -85.36
N ALA A 11 18.52 21.59 -85.42
CA ALA A 11 17.64 20.81 -84.55
C ALA A 11 18.27 20.51 -83.18
N GLU A 12 19.60 20.40 -83.08
CA GLU A 12 20.32 20.23 -81.80
C GLU A 12 20.46 21.55 -81.02
N ALA A 13 20.42 22.70 -81.69
CA ALA A 13 20.52 24.03 -81.05
C ALA A 13 19.21 24.54 -80.39
N LYS A 14 18.11 23.78 -80.47
CA LYS A 14 16.83 24.10 -79.79
C LYS A 14 16.53 23.21 -78.58
N LYS A 15 17.57 22.72 -77.88
CA LYS A 15 17.42 22.45 -76.44
C LYS A 15 17.29 23.80 -75.73
N VAL A 16 16.06 24.31 -75.69
CA VAL A 16 15.70 25.42 -74.82
C VAL A 16 15.99 24.95 -73.40
N GLU A 17 17.14 25.36 -72.85
CA GLU A 17 17.39 25.27 -71.42
C GLU A 17 16.27 26.06 -70.75
N LYS A 18 15.33 25.35 -70.12
CA LYS A 18 14.25 25.98 -69.34
C LYS A 18 14.91 26.59 -68.12
N ILE A 19 15.23 27.88 -68.20
CA ILE A 19 15.71 28.66 -67.08
C ILE A 19 14.49 28.92 -66.19
N PHE A 20 14.40 28.19 -65.07
CA PHE A 20 13.33 28.40 -64.10
C PHE A 20 13.46 29.77 -63.43
N THR A 21 12.34 30.46 -63.27
CA THR A 21 12.31 31.67 -62.45
C THR A 21 12.44 31.30 -60.96
N GLN A 22 12.92 32.23 -60.13
CA GLN A 22 13.08 31.98 -58.69
C GLN A 22 11.74 31.62 -58.01
N GLU A 23 10.63 32.20 -58.50
CA GLU A 23 9.29 31.89 -58.00
C GLU A 23 8.84 30.47 -58.37
N GLU A 24 9.10 30.03 -59.59
CA GLU A 24 8.81 28.65 -60.02
C GLU A 24 9.69 27.65 -59.24
N ALA A 25 10.99 27.95 -59.08
CA ALA A 25 11.91 27.12 -58.29
C ALA A 25 11.45 26.99 -56.83
N ASN A 26 11.01 28.08 -56.21
CA ASN A 26 10.45 28.08 -54.85
C ASN A 26 9.15 27.25 -54.78
N THR A 27 8.29 27.34 -55.80
CA THR A 27 7.03 26.60 -55.86
C THR A 27 7.27 25.10 -56.03
N PHE A 28 8.22 24.70 -56.89
CA PHE A 28 8.63 23.32 -57.05
C PHE A 28 9.26 22.76 -55.76
N ALA A 29 10.15 23.53 -55.11
CA ALA A 29 10.76 23.13 -53.85
C ALA A 29 9.71 22.96 -52.73
N ALA A 30 8.74 23.87 -52.62
CA ALA A 30 7.66 23.78 -51.65
C ALA A 30 6.76 22.56 -51.88
N LYS A 31 6.43 22.25 -53.14
CA LYS A 31 5.65 21.06 -53.51
C LYS A 31 6.41 19.77 -53.22
N HIS A 32 7.70 19.72 -53.53
CA HIS A 32 8.56 18.58 -53.21
C HIS A 32 8.69 18.38 -51.69
N LYS A 33 8.81 19.46 -50.92
CA LYS A 33 8.87 19.39 -49.46
C LYS A 33 7.57 18.85 -48.86
N ARG A 34 6.40 19.32 -49.34
CA ARG A 34 5.09 18.82 -48.88
C ARG A 34 4.90 17.33 -49.18
N THR A 35 5.21 16.91 -50.41
CA THR A 35 5.06 15.51 -50.82
C THR A 35 6.02 14.59 -50.05
N ALA A 36 7.26 15.02 -49.80
CA ALA A 36 8.20 14.29 -48.95
C ALA A 36 7.70 14.18 -47.50
N GLN A 37 7.14 15.26 -46.93
CA GLN A 37 6.55 15.25 -45.59
C GLN A 37 5.33 14.31 -45.49
N GLU A 38 4.46 14.29 -46.50
CA GLU A 38 3.32 13.36 -46.55
C GLU A 38 3.76 11.90 -46.66
N ALA A 39 4.75 11.61 -47.50
CA ALA A 39 5.32 10.26 -47.61
C ALA A 39 5.94 9.80 -46.28
N GLN A 40 6.69 10.67 -45.60
CA GLN A 40 7.25 10.39 -44.28
C GLN A 40 6.17 10.17 -43.21
N LYS A 41 5.09 10.96 -43.22
CA LYS A 41 3.94 10.81 -42.31
C LYS A 41 3.22 9.48 -42.53
N GLN A 42 2.99 9.09 -43.80
CA GLN A 42 2.38 7.81 -44.14
C GLN A 42 3.25 6.64 -43.68
N LEU A 43 4.56 6.71 -43.92
CA LEU A 43 5.51 5.69 -43.48
C LEU A 43 5.52 5.56 -41.95
N ALA A 44 5.57 6.68 -41.21
CA ALA A 44 5.51 6.66 -39.75
C ALA A 44 4.20 6.04 -39.23
N THR A 45 3.08 6.27 -39.91
CA THR A 45 1.78 5.68 -39.56
C THR A 45 1.76 4.17 -39.79
N GLN A 46 2.29 3.72 -40.93
CA GLN A 46 2.43 2.28 -41.24
C GLN A 46 3.32 1.56 -40.22
N LEU A 47 4.44 2.18 -39.83
CA LEU A 47 5.34 1.62 -38.80
C LEU A 47 4.66 1.56 -37.43
N GLN A 48 3.85 2.57 -37.05
CA GLN A 48 3.05 2.52 -35.83
C GLN A 48 2.02 1.39 -35.84
N GLU A 49 1.39 1.16 -36.99
CA GLU A 49 0.41 0.08 -37.14
C GLU A 49 1.08 -1.30 -37.12
N HIS A 50 2.24 -1.44 -37.76
CA HIS A 50 3.08 -2.64 -37.68
C HIS A 50 3.52 -2.93 -36.24
N LYS A 51 3.93 -1.90 -35.48
CA LYS A 51 4.27 -2.03 -34.04
C LYS A 51 3.10 -2.56 -33.20
N LYS A 52 1.86 -2.20 -33.54
CA LYS A 52 0.64 -2.63 -32.82
C LYS A 52 0.20 -4.05 -33.20
N THR A 53 0.34 -4.42 -34.46
CA THR A 53 -0.20 -5.66 -35.02
C THR A 53 0.79 -6.82 -34.99
N ALA A 54 2.10 -6.54 -35.07
CA ALA A 54 3.12 -7.57 -35.08
C ALA A 54 3.48 -8.05 -33.66
N LYS A 55 3.64 -9.37 -33.49
CA LYS A 55 4.22 -9.99 -32.29
C LYS A 55 5.74 -9.83 -32.31
N LEU A 56 6.20 -8.62 -32.05
CA LEU A 56 7.62 -8.26 -32.01
C LEU A 56 8.22 -8.51 -30.62
N SER A 57 9.49 -8.87 -30.60
CA SER A 57 10.32 -8.92 -29.39
C SER A 57 10.53 -7.51 -28.78
N SER A 58 11.05 -7.43 -27.55
CA SER A 58 11.28 -6.15 -26.88
C SER A 58 12.30 -5.27 -27.59
N GLU A 59 13.34 -5.88 -28.17
CA GLU A 59 14.41 -5.18 -28.88
C GLU A 59 13.90 -4.59 -30.20
N GLU A 60 13.17 -5.38 -30.98
CA GLU A 60 12.55 -4.94 -32.24
C GLU A 60 11.53 -3.81 -32.02
N LYS A 61 10.77 -3.85 -30.93
CA LYS A 61 9.86 -2.75 -30.55
C LYS A 61 10.62 -1.47 -30.24
N GLY A 62 11.75 -1.55 -29.54
CA GLY A 62 12.60 -0.41 -29.22
C GLY A 62 13.23 0.21 -30.45
N GLU A 63 13.67 -0.61 -31.41
CA GLU A 63 14.25 -0.15 -32.67
C GLU A 63 13.21 0.50 -33.59
N LEU A 64 12.02 -0.10 -33.71
CA LEU A 64 10.90 0.50 -34.43
C LEU A 64 10.45 1.82 -33.78
N GLU A 65 10.44 1.92 -32.46
CA GLU A 65 10.09 3.16 -31.75
C GLU A 65 11.09 4.28 -32.05
N LYS A 66 12.39 3.97 -32.07
CA LYS A 66 13.42 4.94 -32.49
C LYS A 66 13.22 5.40 -33.93
N GLN A 67 12.98 4.48 -34.86
CA GLN A 67 12.74 4.80 -36.27
C GLN A 67 11.50 5.69 -36.46
N ILE A 68 10.42 5.42 -35.72
CA ILE A 68 9.20 6.24 -35.72
C ILE A 68 9.50 7.64 -35.17
N ASP A 69 10.20 7.74 -34.04
CA ASP A 69 10.54 9.03 -33.43
C ASP A 69 11.47 9.87 -34.34
N ASP A 70 12.40 9.24 -35.05
CA ASP A 70 13.30 9.94 -35.98
C ASP A 70 12.57 10.39 -37.26
N LEU A 71 11.67 9.58 -37.82
CA LEU A 71 10.80 10.00 -38.91
C LEU A 71 9.89 11.16 -38.47
N GLN A 72 9.29 11.07 -37.28
CA GLN A 72 8.49 12.16 -36.70
C GLN A 72 9.27 13.47 -36.58
N LYS A 73 10.53 13.41 -36.11
CA LYS A 73 11.40 14.59 -36.08
C LYS A 73 11.67 15.17 -37.47
N GLN A 74 11.72 14.37 -38.53
CA GLN A 74 12.04 14.87 -39.88
C GLN A 74 10.90 15.67 -40.51
N TYR A 75 9.63 15.27 -40.30
CA TYR A 75 8.50 15.96 -40.92
C TYR A 75 7.78 16.97 -40.01
N MET A 76 7.85 16.82 -38.69
CA MET A 76 7.19 17.74 -37.75
C MET A 76 7.86 19.10 -37.69
N THR A 77 7.04 20.15 -37.61
CA THR A 77 7.52 21.51 -37.36
C THR A 77 8.11 21.62 -35.95
N VAL A 78 8.96 22.62 -35.72
CA VAL A 78 9.58 22.86 -34.40
C VAL A 78 8.51 23.06 -33.32
N GLU A 79 7.43 23.76 -33.65
CA GLU A 79 6.33 24.03 -32.73
C GLU A 79 5.54 22.76 -32.37
N GLU A 80 5.21 21.93 -33.37
CA GLU A 80 4.54 20.64 -33.13
C GLU A 80 5.44 19.68 -32.34
N ARG A 81 6.75 19.68 -32.61
CA ARG A 81 7.71 18.85 -31.87
C ARG A 81 7.79 19.28 -30.41
N ASN A 82 7.87 20.59 -30.16
CA ASN A 82 7.90 21.13 -28.81
C ASN A 82 6.59 20.84 -28.04
N ARG A 83 5.45 20.89 -28.74
CA ARG A 83 4.17 20.50 -28.16
C ARG A 83 4.14 19.02 -27.81
N GLN A 84 4.58 18.14 -28.71
CA GLN A 84 4.61 16.70 -28.47
C GLN A 84 5.58 16.31 -27.35
N THR A 85 6.78 16.92 -27.28
CA THR A 85 7.73 16.67 -26.19
C THR A 85 7.20 17.19 -24.87
N SER A 86 6.55 18.36 -24.85
CA SER A 86 5.88 18.90 -23.66
C SER A 86 4.75 17.99 -23.19
N GLU A 87 3.90 17.49 -24.10
CA GLU A 87 2.83 16.55 -23.77
C GLU A 87 3.38 15.20 -23.28
N LYS A 88 4.43 14.66 -23.92
CA LYS A 88 5.11 13.44 -23.47
C LYS A 88 5.72 13.64 -22.07
N ALA A 89 6.40 14.76 -21.83
CA ALA A 89 7.00 15.09 -20.54
C ALA A 89 5.95 15.27 -19.44
N SER A 90 4.86 16.00 -19.73
CA SER A 90 3.75 16.20 -18.79
C SER A 90 3.09 14.88 -18.40
N LYS A 91 2.82 14.00 -19.38
CA LYS A 91 2.27 12.67 -19.11
C LYS A 91 3.22 11.81 -18.27
N LYS A 92 4.52 11.83 -18.59
CA LYS A 92 5.54 11.11 -17.83
C LYS A 92 5.63 11.59 -16.38
N HIS A 93 5.69 12.90 -16.15
CA HIS A 93 5.73 13.46 -14.80
C HIS A 93 4.46 13.19 -14.01
N LYS A 94 3.29 13.24 -14.67
CA LYS A 94 2.03 12.87 -14.03
C LYS A 94 2.04 11.42 -13.57
N GLN A 95 2.51 10.52 -14.43
CA GLN A 95 2.65 9.10 -14.09
C GLN A 95 3.65 8.89 -12.95
N GLU A 96 4.84 9.48 -13.02
CA GLU A 96 5.85 9.40 -11.94
C GLU A 96 5.31 9.93 -10.61
N LEU A 97 4.49 10.98 -10.63
CA LEU A 97 3.86 11.53 -9.43
C LEU A 97 2.80 10.58 -8.87
N GLU A 98 1.94 10.01 -9.72
CA GLU A 98 0.94 9.02 -9.31
C GLU A 98 1.59 7.76 -8.73
N ASP A 99 2.67 7.27 -9.38
CA ASP A 99 3.46 6.13 -8.90
C ASP A 99 4.10 6.45 -7.54
N ALA A 100 4.76 7.60 -7.41
CA ALA A 100 5.39 8.03 -6.16
C ALA A 100 4.38 8.22 -5.01
N VAL A 101 3.19 8.75 -5.30
CA VAL A 101 2.10 8.90 -4.31
C VAL A 101 1.60 7.52 -3.86
N THR A 102 1.37 6.62 -4.81
CA THR A 102 0.91 5.25 -4.52
C THR A 102 1.95 4.50 -3.67
N ASP A 103 3.23 4.61 -4.03
CA ASP A 103 4.32 4.00 -3.28
C ASP A 103 4.41 4.57 -1.87
N ARG A 104 4.41 5.91 -1.74
CA ARG A 104 4.40 6.59 -0.43
C ARG A 104 3.27 6.10 0.45
N ASP A 105 2.04 6.05 -0.08
CA ASP A 105 0.86 5.66 0.69
C ASP A 105 0.93 4.18 1.08
N SER A 106 1.42 3.32 0.18
CA SER A 106 1.63 1.90 0.48
C SER A 106 2.66 1.69 1.59
N TRP A 107 3.76 2.44 1.56
CA TRP A 107 4.81 2.40 2.58
C TRP A 107 4.32 2.94 3.91
N GLN A 108 3.59 4.05 3.90
CA GLN A 108 2.98 4.62 5.09
C GLN A 108 2.01 3.61 5.73
N GLN A 109 1.11 3.01 4.95
CA GLN A 109 0.18 2.01 5.46
C GLN A 109 0.89 0.78 6.04
N ARG A 110 1.91 0.25 5.34
CA ARG A 110 2.71 -0.89 5.81
C ARG A 110 3.45 -0.56 7.10
N TYR A 111 4.08 0.61 7.16
CA TYR A 111 4.82 1.09 8.33
C TYR A 111 3.90 1.31 9.53
N THR A 112 2.75 1.97 9.33
CA THR A 112 1.75 2.15 10.39
C THR A 112 1.26 0.81 10.91
N LYS A 113 0.89 -0.11 10.00
CA LYS A 113 0.43 -1.45 10.36
C LYS A 113 1.51 -2.21 11.15
N SER A 114 2.75 -2.28 10.64
CA SER A 114 3.83 -3.01 11.29
C SER A 114 4.19 -2.43 12.66
N THR A 115 4.20 -1.11 12.79
CA THR A 115 4.53 -0.42 14.04
C THR A 115 3.46 -0.70 15.11
N ILE A 116 2.18 -0.62 14.73
CA ILE A 116 1.05 -0.93 15.62
C ILE A 116 1.08 -2.42 16.02
N GLU A 117 1.25 -3.32 15.05
CA GLU A 117 1.29 -4.77 15.31
C GLU A 117 2.45 -5.15 16.25
N ALA A 118 3.64 -4.59 16.01
CA ALA A 118 4.80 -4.79 16.87
C ALA A 118 4.58 -4.24 18.29
N ALA A 119 4.00 -3.03 18.41
CA ALA A 119 3.71 -2.42 19.70
C ALA A 119 2.71 -3.25 20.52
N ILE A 120 1.62 -3.70 19.89
CA ILE A 120 0.59 -4.52 20.55
C ILE A 120 1.16 -5.88 20.95
N THR A 121 1.89 -6.54 20.05
CA THR A 121 2.49 -7.86 20.34
C THR A 121 3.48 -7.77 21.51
N LYS A 122 4.31 -6.72 21.53
CA LYS A 122 5.24 -6.45 22.63
C LYS A 122 4.51 -6.19 23.96
N ALA A 123 3.45 -5.40 23.93
CA ALA A 123 2.64 -5.11 25.11
C ALA A 123 1.90 -6.37 25.62
N ALA A 124 1.36 -7.19 24.72
CA ALA A 124 0.72 -8.46 25.03
C ALA A 124 1.69 -9.44 25.71
N ALA A 125 2.90 -9.57 25.19
CA ALA A 125 3.94 -10.40 25.81
C ALA A 125 4.34 -9.89 27.20
N THR A 126 4.50 -8.56 27.34
CA THR A 126 4.86 -7.94 28.63
C THR A 126 3.79 -8.18 29.71
N ASN A 127 2.51 -8.16 29.32
CA ASN A 127 1.37 -8.35 30.22
C ASN A 127 0.90 -9.81 30.34
N LYS A 128 1.70 -10.80 29.87
CA LYS A 128 1.40 -12.24 29.95
C LYS A 128 0.07 -12.65 29.31
N ALA A 129 -0.15 -12.16 28.08
CA ALA A 129 -1.26 -12.59 27.27
C ALA A 129 -1.12 -14.08 26.85
N ILE A 130 -2.20 -14.84 26.95
CA ILE A 130 -2.27 -16.25 26.52
C ILE A 130 -2.16 -16.35 25.00
N GLN A 131 -2.84 -15.43 24.29
CA GLN A 131 -2.80 -15.33 22.83
C GLN A 131 -2.67 -13.87 22.40
N ALA A 132 -1.47 -13.48 21.96
CA ALA A 132 -1.20 -12.13 21.47
C ALA A 132 -2.06 -11.76 20.25
N ASP A 133 -2.36 -12.73 19.38
CA ASP A 133 -3.16 -12.52 18.17
C ASP A 133 -4.60 -12.07 18.46
N GLN A 134 -5.19 -12.55 19.57
CA GLN A 134 -6.54 -12.13 19.97
C GLN A 134 -6.55 -10.67 20.44
N ILE A 135 -5.55 -10.28 21.24
CA ILE A 135 -5.39 -8.89 21.67
C ILE A 135 -5.14 -7.99 20.47
N LEU A 136 -4.31 -8.45 19.53
CA LEU A 136 -4.06 -7.75 18.28
C LEU A 136 -5.35 -7.53 17.49
N ALA A 137 -6.18 -8.55 17.32
CA ALA A 137 -7.44 -8.45 16.59
C ALA A 137 -8.41 -7.44 17.21
N ILE A 138 -8.43 -7.31 18.55
CA ILE A 138 -9.30 -6.39 19.28
C ILE A 138 -8.76 -4.95 19.19
N LEU A 139 -7.47 -4.75 19.44
CA LEU A 139 -6.89 -3.40 19.57
C LEU A 139 -6.54 -2.76 18.24
N ARG A 140 -6.13 -3.54 17.24
CA ARG A 140 -5.69 -3.02 15.93
C ARG A 140 -6.67 -2.04 15.27
N PRO A 141 -7.99 -2.29 15.16
CA PRO A 141 -8.91 -1.35 14.52
C PRO A 141 -9.09 -0.03 15.30
N ALA A 142 -8.85 -0.05 16.61
CA ALA A 142 -8.96 1.12 17.48
C ALA A 142 -7.61 1.84 17.71
N THR A 143 -6.51 1.33 17.13
CA THR A 143 -5.16 1.89 17.31
C THR A 143 -4.79 2.78 16.13
N LYS A 144 -4.20 3.95 16.44
CA LYS A 144 -3.70 4.91 15.46
C LYS A 144 -2.27 5.30 15.83
N LEU A 145 -1.47 5.59 14.82
CA LEU A 145 -0.15 6.17 15.01
C LEU A 145 -0.33 7.68 15.12
N ALA A 146 -0.16 8.22 16.32
CA ALA A 146 -0.33 9.64 16.61
C ALA A 146 0.99 10.24 17.06
N GLU A 147 1.21 11.50 16.74
CA GLU A 147 2.40 12.21 17.18
C GLU A 147 2.31 12.51 18.67
N LYS A 148 3.39 12.28 19.39
CA LYS A 148 3.49 12.60 20.81
C LYS A 148 3.55 14.13 20.94
N LEU A 149 2.61 14.67 21.70
CA LEU A 149 2.59 16.07 22.10
C LEU A 149 3.51 16.25 23.30
N ASP A 150 4.28 17.33 23.33
CA ASP A 150 5.05 17.75 24.51
C ASP A 150 4.12 18.34 25.60
N GLU A 151 4.68 18.68 26.76
CA GLU A 151 3.95 19.30 27.87
C GLU A 151 3.32 20.66 27.49
N ALA A 152 3.76 21.28 26.39
CA ALA A 152 3.24 22.54 25.85
C ALA A 152 2.24 22.33 24.70
N GLY A 153 1.85 21.08 24.40
CA GLY A 153 0.90 20.73 23.34
C GLY A 153 1.48 20.86 21.92
N LYS A 154 2.80 20.86 21.76
CA LYS A 154 3.47 20.93 20.46
C LYS A 154 3.87 19.54 19.94
N PRO A 155 3.82 19.34 18.61
CA PRO A 155 4.28 18.11 17.96
C PRO A 155 5.79 17.92 18.13
N THR A 156 6.22 16.75 18.61
CA THR A 156 7.63 16.45 18.92
C THR A 156 8.40 15.77 17.78
N GLY A 157 7.73 15.42 16.69
CA GLY A 157 8.24 14.59 15.60
C GLY A 157 8.28 13.09 15.94
N ILE A 158 7.96 12.70 17.18
CA ILE A 158 8.00 11.32 17.64
C ILE A 158 6.61 10.73 17.56
N PHE A 159 6.45 9.64 16.81
CA PHE A 159 5.18 8.95 16.65
C PHE A 159 5.04 7.81 17.65
N GLU A 160 3.89 7.74 18.32
CA GLU A 160 3.54 6.69 19.27
C GLU A 160 2.22 6.03 18.88
N SER A 161 2.12 4.71 19.07
CA SER A 161 0.87 3.99 18.84
C SER A 161 -0.07 4.24 20.02
N ARG A 162 -1.23 4.84 19.74
CA ARG A 162 -2.26 5.17 20.73
C ARG A 162 -3.56 4.48 20.38
N VAL A 163 -4.25 4.00 21.41
CA VAL A 163 -5.49 3.24 21.30
C VAL A 163 -6.64 4.08 21.82
N ASP A 164 -7.70 4.19 21.02
CA ASP A 164 -8.98 4.71 21.46
C ASP A 164 -9.72 3.58 22.22
N PHE A 165 -9.45 3.47 23.52
CA PHE A 165 -9.94 2.38 24.37
C PHE A 165 -11.30 2.71 24.97
N GLN A 166 -12.27 1.81 24.82
CA GLN A 166 -13.59 1.92 25.45
C GLN A 166 -13.53 1.38 26.87
N ASP A 167 -13.79 2.25 27.85
CA ASP A 167 -13.86 1.90 29.27
C ASP A 167 -15.16 2.41 29.88
N MET A 168 -15.51 1.91 31.06
CA MET A 168 -16.63 2.41 31.86
C MET A 168 -16.12 3.35 32.95
N ASP A 169 -16.71 4.53 33.05
CA ASP A 169 -16.44 5.45 34.16
C ASP A 169 -17.10 4.95 35.46
N LYS A 170 -16.83 5.61 36.59
CA LYS A 170 -17.39 5.30 37.92
C LYS A 170 -18.93 5.26 37.95
N ASP A 171 -19.57 5.93 36.99
CA ASP A 171 -21.02 5.98 36.82
C ASP A 171 -21.55 4.95 35.78
N GLU A 172 -20.76 3.94 35.42
CA GLU A 172 -21.08 2.90 34.41
C GLU A 172 -21.36 3.45 32.99
N LYS A 173 -20.92 4.68 32.70
CA LYS A 173 -21.05 5.28 31.36
C LYS A 173 -19.85 4.93 30.49
N PRO A 174 -20.05 4.58 29.20
CA PRO A 174 -18.95 4.32 28.28
C PRO A 174 -18.19 5.62 27.98
N ILE A 175 -16.89 5.61 28.23
CA ILE A 175 -15.95 6.69 27.92
C ILE A 175 -14.88 6.19 26.96
N MET A 176 -14.41 7.07 26.08
CA MET A 176 -13.31 6.80 25.15
C MET A 176 -12.03 7.41 25.71
N LEU A 177 -11.07 6.56 26.09
CA LEU A 177 -9.77 6.97 26.59
C LEU A 177 -8.72 6.80 25.51
N ASN A 178 -7.93 7.84 25.24
CA ASN A 178 -6.80 7.75 24.32
C ASN A 178 -5.54 7.34 25.11
N LEU A 179 -5.25 6.04 25.14
CA LEU A 179 -4.20 5.43 25.94
C LEU A 179 -3.02 5.00 25.08
N SER A 180 -1.83 4.88 25.68
CA SER A 180 -0.74 4.14 25.02
C SER A 180 -1.12 2.66 24.87
N VAL A 181 -0.54 1.97 23.88
CA VAL A 181 -0.81 0.53 23.68
C VAL A 181 -0.51 -0.30 24.94
N ASN A 182 0.54 0.05 25.69
CA ASN A 182 0.89 -0.69 26.91
C ASN A 182 -0.17 -0.49 28.02
N GLU A 183 -0.61 0.75 28.22
CA GLU A 183 -1.67 1.06 29.19
C GLU A 183 -3.00 0.43 28.79
N ALA A 184 -3.34 0.43 27.51
CA ALA A 184 -4.56 -0.22 27.00
C ALA A 184 -4.55 -1.72 27.26
N VAL A 185 -3.44 -2.42 26.96
CA VAL A 185 -3.31 -3.87 27.23
C VAL A 185 -3.35 -4.15 28.74
N LYS A 186 -2.70 -3.33 29.56
CA LYS A 186 -2.77 -3.44 31.01
C LYS A 186 -4.20 -3.27 31.53
N ARG A 187 -4.93 -2.26 31.02
CA ARG A 187 -6.33 -2.02 31.37
C ARG A 187 -7.23 -3.17 30.93
N MET A 188 -6.99 -3.75 29.75
CA MET A 188 -7.66 -4.99 29.32
C MET A 188 -7.44 -6.14 30.30
N ALA A 189 -6.23 -6.29 30.85
CA ALA A 189 -5.94 -7.35 31.81
C ALA A 189 -6.69 -7.17 33.15
N GLU A 190 -6.99 -5.93 33.53
CA GLU A 190 -7.74 -5.59 34.74
C GLU A 190 -9.27 -5.78 34.56
N LEU A 191 -9.77 -5.69 33.32
CA LEU A 191 -11.20 -5.76 33.04
C LEU A 191 -11.70 -7.22 33.02
N PRO A 192 -12.77 -7.57 33.76
CA PRO A 192 -13.30 -8.94 33.81
C PRO A 192 -13.69 -9.50 32.44
N GLN A 193 -14.16 -8.65 31.54
CA GLN A 193 -14.60 -9.01 30.18
C GLN A 193 -13.47 -9.55 29.29
N HIS A 194 -12.21 -9.19 29.58
CA HIS A 194 -11.03 -9.59 28.83
C HIS A 194 -10.09 -10.49 29.65
N GLY A 195 -10.45 -10.84 30.89
CA GLY A 195 -9.62 -11.65 31.78
C GLY A 195 -9.32 -13.07 31.25
N ASN A 196 -10.06 -13.56 30.26
CA ASN A 196 -9.76 -14.81 29.55
C ASN A 196 -8.55 -14.72 28.59
N LEU A 197 -8.07 -13.51 28.30
CA LEU A 197 -6.96 -13.28 27.37
C LEU A 197 -5.58 -13.31 28.06
N PHE A 198 -5.54 -13.31 29.40
CA PHE A 198 -4.32 -13.16 30.19
C PHE A 198 -4.16 -14.29 31.22
N GLU A 199 -2.91 -14.68 31.48
CA GLU A 199 -2.56 -15.83 32.33
C GLU A 199 -2.86 -15.64 33.84
N GLY A 200 -3.31 -14.45 34.25
CA GLY A 200 -3.56 -14.10 35.67
C GLY A 200 -5.00 -13.73 36.03
N GLY A 201 -5.93 -13.71 35.07
CA GLY A 201 -7.28 -13.15 35.26
C GLY A 201 -8.34 -14.14 35.76
N LYS A 202 -8.07 -15.45 35.73
CA LYS A 202 -9.04 -16.49 36.12
C LYS A 202 -8.38 -17.65 36.86
N THR A 203 -8.30 -17.53 38.18
CA THR A 203 -8.40 -18.71 39.07
C THR A 203 -9.85 -19.21 39.03
N GLY A 204 -10.22 -19.94 37.98
CA GLY A 204 -11.47 -20.69 37.92
C GLY A 204 -12.19 -20.65 36.57
N GLY A 205 -12.00 -21.70 35.77
CA GLY A 205 -12.80 -21.94 34.57
C GLY A 205 -12.44 -23.25 33.88
N LEU A 206 -13.32 -24.26 34.06
CA LEU A 206 -13.48 -25.55 33.35
C LEU A 206 -12.21 -26.24 32.80
N GLY A 207 -11.70 -27.23 33.55
CA GLY A 207 -10.90 -28.33 32.98
C GLY A 207 -9.62 -28.72 33.72
N GLY A 208 -9.17 -27.90 34.69
CA GLY A 208 -7.93 -28.16 35.43
C GLY A 208 -8.15 -28.91 36.75
N SER A 209 -7.85 -30.20 36.78
CA SER A 209 -7.60 -30.96 38.00
C SER A 209 -6.39 -30.37 38.74
N GLY A 210 -6.64 -29.56 39.76
CA GLY A 210 -5.59 -28.96 40.60
C GLY A 210 -6.21 -28.32 41.83
N GLY A 211 -6.51 -29.14 42.83
CA GLY A 211 -7.27 -28.74 43.99
C GLY A 211 -6.54 -27.73 44.86
N THR A 212 -7.08 -26.53 44.97
CA THR A 212 -7.18 -25.74 46.20
C THR A 212 -8.12 -24.57 45.94
N ASN A 213 -9.38 -24.69 46.33
CA ASN A 213 -10.26 -23.53 46.45
C ASN A 213 -10.67 -23.38 47.93
N PRO A 214 -10.19 -22.35 48.65
CA PRO A 214 -10.43 -22.17 50.08
C PRO A 214 -11.74 -21.42 50.40
N LYS A 215 -12.71 -21.34 49.46
CA LYS A 215 -13.93 -20.50 49.62
C LYS A 215 -15.25 -21.18 49.21
N THR A 216 -15.32 -22.50 49.31
CA THR A 216 -16.63 -23.16 49.43
C THR A 216 -16.64 -23.89 50.75
N GLY A 217 -17.60 -23.58 51.62
CA GLY A 217 -17.79 -24.20 52.94
C GLY A 217 -18.15 -25.69 52.90
N LYS A 218 -17.75 -26.42 51.84
CA LYS A 218 -17.76 -27.88 51.81
C LYS A 218 -16.45 -28.33 52.42
N ILE A 219 -16.52 -28.57 53.71
CA ILE A 219 -15.44 -29.19 54.48
C ILE A 219 -15.10 -30.53 53.84
N ASP A 220 -13.84 -30.70 53.43
CA ASP A 220 -13.33 -31.92 52.83
C ASP A 220 -13.18 -32.98 53.93
N ILE A 221 -14.24 -33.75 54.17
CA ILE A 221 -14.36 -34.74 55.26
C ILE A 221 -13.18 -35.73 55.24
N ALA A 222 -12.68 -36.07 54.04
CA ALA A 222 -11.54 -36.97 53.86
C ALA A 222 -10.21 -36.40 54.39
N LYS A 223 -10.06 -35.08 54.45
CA LYS A 223 -8.87 -34.41 55.03
C LYS A 223 -8.99 -34.27 56.54
N ILE A 224 -10.18 -33.97 57.07
CA ILE A 224 -10.40 -33.88 58.53
C ILE A 224 -10.37 -35.26 59.18
N ALA A 225 -10.72 -36.33 58.47
CA ALA A 225 -10.62 -37.71 58.96
C ALA A 225 -9.17 -38.15 59.28
N LYS A 226 -8.15 -37.41 58.83
CA LYS A 226 -6.75 -37.67 59.17
C LYS A 226 -6.36 -37.18 60.58
N ASP A 227 -7.15 -36.28 61.18
CA ASP A 227 -7.02 -35.87 62.58
C ASP A 227 -8.22 -36.42 63.40
N PRO A 228 -8.01 -37.49 64.19
CA PRO A 228 -9.07 -38.15 64.94
C PRO A 228 -9.75 -37.25 66.00
N ALA A 229 -9.07 -36.22 66.49
CA ALA A 229 -9.63 -35.34 67.52
C ALA A 229 -10.58 -34.31 66.90
N GLN A 230 -10.19 -33.73 65.76
CA GLN A 230 -11.04 -32.78 65.03
C GLN A 230 -12.26 -33.46 64.40
N TYR A 231 -12.10 -34.67 63.86
CA TYR A 231 -13.21 -35.44 63.30
C TYR A 231 -14.32 -35.75 64.33
N ARG A 232 -13.94 -36.09 65.57
CA ARG A 232 -14.91 -36.35 66.66
C ARG A 232 -15.68 -35.11 67.09
N LYS A 233 -15.05 -33.94 67.08
CA LYS A 233 -15.71 -32.67 67.39
C LYS A 233 -16.72 -32.30 66.30
N LEU A 234 -16.30 -32.39 65.03
CA LEU A 234 -17.15 -32.08 63.89
C LEU A 234 -18.38 -33.00 63.80
N ARG A 235 -18.23 -34.28 64.13
CA ARG A 235 -19.34 -35.25 64.17
C ARG A 235 -20.35 -34.96 65.30
N LYS A 236 -19.90 -34.36 66.41
CA LYS A 236 -20.77 -33.96 67.52
C LYS A 236 -21.51 -32.66 67.23
N GLU A 237 -20.85 -31.70 66.59
CA GLU A 237 -21.37 -30.36 66.35
C GLU A 237 -22.23 -30.27 65.08
N GLN A 238 -21.91 -31.05 64.04
CA GLN A 238 -22.61 -31.02 62.74
C GLN A 238 -22.81 -32.43 62.16
N PRO A 239 -23.72 -33.23 62.74
CA PRO A 239 -23.98 -34.61 62.28
C PRO A 239 -24.59 -34.68 60.87
N GLU A 240 -25.24 -33.62 60.39
CA GLU A 240 -25.91 -33.59 59.08
C GLU A 240 -24.94 -33.66 57.89
N LEU A 241 -23.68 -33.25 58.06
CA LEU A 241 -22.65 -33.35 57.02
C LEU A 241 -22.21 -34.80 56.74
N PHE A 242 -22.56 -35.74 57.63
CA PHE A 242 -22.14 -37.14 57.56
C PHE A 242 -23.31 -38.11 57.29
N ALA A 243 -24.55 -37.63 57.32
CA ALA A 243 -25.72 -38.42 56.97
C ALA A 243 -25.96 -38.29 55.45
N SER A 244 -25.38 -39.20 54.66
CA SER A 244 -25.66 -39.25 53.23
C SER A 244 -27.12 -39.66 53.00
N LYS A 245 -27.87 -38.88 52.21
CA LYS A 245 -28.91 -39.42 51.34
C LYS A 245 -28.32 -39.67 49.97
#